data_AF-A0A1C6YVW0-F1
#
_entry.id   AF-A0A1C6YVW0-F1
#
_cell.length_a   1.000
_cell.length_b   1.000
_cell.length_c   1.000
_cell.angle_alpha   90.00
_cell.angle_beta   90.00
_cell.angle_gamma   90.00
#
_symmetry.space_group_name_H-M   'P 1'
#
loop_
_entity.id
_entity.type
_entity.pdbx_description
1 polymer ?
#
loop_
_entity_poly.entity_id
_entity_poly.type
_entity_poly.pdbx_seq_one_letter_code
_entity_poly.pdbx_strand_id
1 'polypeptide(L)'
;MFALVDVNSFYASCEAAFRPDLNGKPIVVLSNNDGCVIARSAEAKKLGIKMGEPYFKQKQLIEQYSVHVFSSNYALYGDMSQRVMRLLDAMAPRVESVFD
;
A
#
# COMPACT_ATOMS: atom_id res chain seq x y z
N MET A 1 13.78 6.67 25.35
CA MET A 1 12.42 6.29 24.89
C MET A 1 12.53 5.97 23.42
N PHE A 2 11.87 4.90 22.95
CA PHE A 2 11.86 4.51 21.54
C PHE A 2 10.42 4.54 21.02
N ALA A 3 10.26 4.88 19.74
CA ALA A 3 8.99 4.83 19.02
C ALA A 3 9.17 4.02 17.73
N LEU A 4 8.22 3.13 17.46
CA LEU A 4 8.15 2.41 16.18
C LEU A 4 7.09 3.09 15.32
N VAL A 5 7.45 3.45 14.09
CA VAL A 5 6.55 4.12 13.15
C VAL A 5 6.40 3.22 11.92
N ASP A 6 5.15 2.84 11.62
CA ASP A 6 4.78 2.05 10.45
C ASP A 6 3.66 2.76 9.68
N VAL A 7 3.74 2.73 8.35
CA VAL A 7 2.72 3.35 7.50
C VAL A 7 1.69 2.31 7.10
N ASN A 8 0.46 2.51 7.55
CA ASN A 8 -0.66 1.61 7.25
C ASN A 8 -0.83 1.40 5.74
N SER A 9 -0.85 0.15 5.29
CA SER A 9 -1.12 -0.23 3.89
C SER A 9 -0.29 0.57 2.87
N PHE A 10 0.99 0.81 3.15
CA PHE A 10 1.85 1.79 2.49
C PHE A 10 1.65 1.95 0.97
N TYR A 11 1.79 0.89 0.16
CA TYR A 11 1.64 1.01 -1.30
C TYR A 11 0.22 1.39 -1.73
N ALA A 12 -0.81 0.81 -1.12
CA ALA A 12 -2.20 1.18 -1.41
C ALA A 12 -2.50 2.63 -1.00
N SER A 13 -1.90 3.09 0.11
CA SER A 13 -1.99 4.48 0.55
C SER A 13 -1.24 5.45 -0.37
N CYS A 14 -0.12 5.05 -0.95
CA CYS A 14 0.59 5.86 -1.96
C CYS A 14 -0.27 6.11 -3.19
N GLU A 15 -0.96 5.08 -3.70
CA GLU A 15 -1.87 5.22 -4.86
C GLU A 15 -3.05 6.17 -4.55
N ALA A 16 -3.52 6.19 -3.30
CA ALA A 16 -4.62 7.03 -2.86
C ALA A 16 -4.20 8.46 -2.45
N ALA A 17 -2.92 8.69 -2.12
CA ALA A 17 -2.45 9.89 -1.42
C ALA A 17 -2.84 11.21 -2.12
N PHE A 18 -2.90 11.18 -3.45
CA PHE A 18 -3.25 12.34 -4.28
C PHE A 18 -4.54 12.12 -5.10
N ARG A 19 -5.37 11.16 -4.70
CA ARG A 19 -6.59 10.74 -5.41
C ARG A 19 -7.81 10.78 -4.48
N PRO A 20 -8.42 11.96 -4.27
CA PRO A 20 -9.57 12.10 -3.37
C PRO A 20 -10.77 11.23 -3.76
N ASP A 21 -10.89 10.89 -5.04
CA ASP A 21 -11.92 9.98 -5.57
C ASP A 21 -11.79 8.54 -5.04
N LEU A 22 -10.62 8.16 -4.52
CA LEU A 22 -10.35 6.84 -3.93
C LEU A 22 -10.57 6.79 -2.41
N ASN A 23 -10.98 7.90 -1.79
CA ASN A 23 -11.21 7.94 -0.34
C ASN A 23 -12.29 6.94 0.08
N GLY A 24 -11.92 6.04 1.01
CA GLY A 24 -12.79 4.98 1.51
C GLY A 24 -13.13 3.91 0.47
N LYS A 25 -12.41 3.85 -0.65
CA LYS A 25 -12.58 2.81 -1.68
C LYS A 25 -11.62 1.64 -1.44
N PRO A 26 -12.04 0.40 -1.74
CA PRO A 26 -11.14 -0.74 -1.68
C PRO A 26 -10.09 -0.66 -2.79
N ILE A 27 -8.83 -0.65 -2.38
CA ILE A 27 -7.63 -0.62 -3.24
C ILE A 27 -6.76 -1.86 -2.96
N VAL A 28 -6.20 -2.43 -4.03
CA VAL A 28 -5.10 -3.40 -3.99
C VAL A 28 -3.99 -3.00 -4.95
N VAL A 29 -2.76 -3.38 -4.61
CA VAL A 29 -1.58 -3.26 -5.47
C VAL A 29 -1.05 -4.65 -5.78
N LEU A 30 -0.76 -4.90 -7.06
CA LEU A 30 -0.23 -6.17 -7.54
C LEU A 30 1.28 -6.14 -7.68
N SER A 31 1.92 -7.31 -7.59
CA SER A 31 3.35 -7.50 -7.82
C SER A 31 3.77 -7.18 -9.26
N ASN A 32 5.06 -7.25 -9.55
CA ASN A 32 5.57 -7.31 -10.92
C ASN A 32 4.79 -8.31 -11.78
N ASN A 33 4.49 -7.90 -13.01
CA ASN A 33 3.66 -8.64 -13.96
C ASN A 33 2.24 -8.98 -13.45
N ASP A 34 1.72 -8.22 -12.48
CA ASP A 34 0.36 -8.36 -11.94
C ASP A 34 0.04 -9.75 -11.39
N GLY A 35 1.06 -10.46 -10.88
CA GLY A 35 0.93 -11.85 -10.45
C GLY A 35 0.13 -12.04 -9.17
N CYS A 36 0.52 -11.34 -8.10
CA CYS A 36 -0.05 -11.52 -6.76
C CYS A 36 -0.44 -10.18 -6.13
N VAL A 37 -1.42 -10.20 -5.21
CA VAL A 37 -1.75 -9.02 -4.38
C VAL A 37 -0.64 -8.81 -3.34
N ILE A 38 0.07 -7.68 -3.39
CA ILE A 38 1.18 -7.37 -2.47
C ILE A 38 0.88 -6.22 -1.50
N ALA A 39 -0.18 -5.44 -1.77
CA ALA A 39 -0.72 -4.51 -0.80
C ALA A 39 -2.24 -4.43 -0.91
N ARG A 40 -2.89 -4.11 0.21
CA ARG A 40 -4.34 -3.96 0.28
C ARG A 40 -4.72 -2.91 1.33
N SER A 41 -5.64 -2.04 0.95
CA SER A 41 -6.32 -1.10 1.85
C SER A 41 -7.11 -1.83 2.96
N ALA A 42 -7.49 -1.10 4.00
CA ALA A 42 -8.33 -1.65 5.07
C ALA A 42 -9.70 -2.11 4.53
N GLU A 43 -10.25 -1.38 3.57
CA GLU A 43 -11.49 -1.67 2.86
C GLU A 43 -11.37 -2.97 2.08
N ALA A 44 -10.30 -3.16 1.29
CA ALA A 44 -10.06 -4.41 0.56
C ALA A 44 -9.85 -5.60 1.51
N LYS A 45 -9.19 -5.39 2.66
CA LYS A 45 -9.03 -6.43 3.69
C LYS A 45 -10.37 -6.88 4.28
N LYS A 46 -11.31 -5.96 4.51
CA LYS A 46 -12.66 -6.28 5.01
C LYS A 46 -13.47 -7.13 4.02
N LEU A 47 -13.21 -6.99 2.72
CA LEU A 47 -13.84 -7.80 1.67
C LEU A 47 -13.29 -9.23 1.58
N GLY A 48 -12.23 -9.56 2.34
CA GLY A 48 -11.64 -10.89 2.36
C GLY A 48 -10.52 -11.12 1.34
N ILE A 49 -10.10 -10.09 0.58
CA ILE A 49 -8.97 -10.19 -0.35
C ILE A 49 -7.70 -10.49 0.43
N LYS A 50 -7.03 -11.59 0.12
CA LYS A 50 -5.84 -12.09 0.80
C LYS A 50 -4.55 -11.52 0.22
N MET A 51 -3.58 -11.31 1.12
CA MET A 51 -2.23 -10.90 0.78
C MET A 51 -1.43 -12.08 0.22
N GLY A 52 -0.59 -11.86 -0.78
CA GLY A 52 0.31 -12.85 -1.38
C GLY A 52 -0.37 -13.87 -2.29
N GLU A 53 -1.70 -13.89 -2.34
CA GLU A 53 -2.43 -14.81 -3.20
C GLU A 53 -2.49 -14.29 -4.65
N PRO A 54 -2.35 -15.18 -5.66
CA PRO A 54 -2.40 -14.78 -7.06
C PRO A 54 -3.66 -14.00 -7.41
N TYR A 55 -3.50 -12.93 -8.19
CA TYR A 55 -4.59 -12.03 -8.57
C TYR A 55 -5.75 -12.78 -9.24
N PHE A 56 -5.44 -13.71 -10.16
CA PHE A 56 -6.46 -14.46 -10.89
C PHE A 56 -7.38 -15.30 -9.98
N LYS A 57 -6.90 -15.78 -8.82
CA LYS A 57 -7.71 -16.55 -7.87
C LYS A 57 -8.74 -15.68 -7.13
N GLN A 58 -8.48 -14.38 -7.07
CA GLN A 58 -9.28 -13.41 -6.34
C GLN A 58 -10.06 -12.48 -7.27
N LYS A 59 -9.88 -12.64 -8.59
CA LYS A 59 -10.43 -11.76 -9.63
C LYS A 59 -11.95 -11.60 -9.53
N GLN A 60 -12.68 -12.69 -9.29
CA GLN A 60 -14.13 -12.64 -9.13
C GLN A 60 -14.57 -11.73 -7.97
N LEU A 61 -13.89 -11.84 -6.82
CA LEU A 61 -14.18 -11.03 -5.64
C LEU A 61 -13.85 -9.55 -5.89
N ILE A 62 -12.72 -9.29 -6.56
CA ILE A 62 -12.26 -7.95 -6.92
C ILE A 62 -13.25 -7.28 -7.86
N GLU A 63 -13.71 -7.98 -8.89
CA GLU A 63 -14.70 -7.48 -9.85
C GLU A 63 -16.07 -7.26 -9.18
N GLN A 64 -16.53 -8.21 -8.37
CA GLN A 64 -17.81 -8.14 -7.66
C GLN A 64 -17.94 -6.88 -6.80
N TYR A 65 -16.86 -6.49 -6.10
CA TYR A 65 -16.85 -5.32 -5.23
C TYR A 65 -16.23 -4.07 -5.89
N SER A 66 -15.95 -4.12 -7.19
CA SER A 66 -15.35 -3.00 -7.93
C SER A 66 -14.09 -2.45 -7.25
N VAL A 67 -13.21 -3.35 -6.83
CA VAL A 67 -11.95 -3.00 -6.16
C VAL A 67 -10.99 -2.36 -7.15
N HIS A 68 -10.40 -1.24 -6.76
CA HIS A 68 -9.38 -0.56 -7.56
C HIS A 68 -8.07 -1.36 -7.50
N VAL A 69 -7.56 -1.72 -8.68
CA VAL A 69 -6.36 -2.53 -8.83
C VAL A 69 -5.28 -1.70 -9.51
N PHE A 70 -4.10 -1.64 -8.90
CA PHE A 70 -2.93 -0.98 -9.47
C PHE A 70 -1.79 -1.98 -9.66
N SER A 71 -1.08 -1.89 -10.78
CA SER A 71 0.25 -2.49 -10.90
C SER A 71 1.24 -1.76 -10.00
N SER A 72 2.29 -2.44 -9.55
CA SER A 72 3.32 -1.82 -8.70
C SER A 72 3.98 -0.60 -9.36
N ASN A 73 4.01 0.51 -8.63
CA ASN A 73 4.73 1.74 -8.99
C ASN A 73 5.86 2.02 -7.99
N TYR A 74 6.96 1.28 -8.09
CA TYR A 74 8.08 1.40 -7.14
C TYR A 74 8.77 2.76 -7.14
N ALA A 75 8.71 3.52 -8.24
CA ALA A 75 9.23 4.88 -8.29
C ALA A 75 8.43 5.81 -7.36
N LEU A 76 7.10 5.74 -7.43
CA LEU A 76 6.22 6.49 -6.52
C LEU A 76 6.44 6.05 -5.07
N TYR A 77 6.49 4.74 -4.81
CA TYR A 77 6.62 4.22 -3.44
C TYR A 77 7.95 4.61 -2.81
N GLY A 78 9.04 4.58 -3.58
CA GLY A 78 10.35 5.05 -3.16
C GLY A 78 10.37 6.53 -2.80
N ASP A 79 9.82 7.40 -3.66
CA ASP A 79 9.73 8.85 -3.39
C ASP A 79 8.88 9.13 -2.14
N MET A 80 7.71 8.50 -2.01
CA MET A 80 6.84 8.66 -0.84
C MET A 80 7.53 8.18 0.44
N SER A 81 8.25 7.06 0.40
CA SER A 81 8.99 6.53 1.55
C SER A 81 10.09 7.51 1.99
N GLN A 82 10.88 8.02 1.05
CA GLN A 82 11.90 9.03 1.34
C GLN A 82 11.32 10.31 1.93
N ARG A 83 10.12 10.73 1.53
CA ARG A 83 9.44 11.89 2.14
C ARG A 83 9.03 11.61 3.58
N VAL A 84 8.49 10.43 3.87
CA VAL A 84 8.15 10.02 5.25
C VAL A 84 9.40 10.00 6.12
N MET A 85 10.47 9.36 5.67
CA MET A 85 11.73 9.28 6.42
C MET A 85 12.33 10.65 6.69
N ARG A 86 12.36 11.55 5.69
CA ARG A 86 12.83 12.94 5.89
C ARG A 86 12.06 13.69 6.96
N LEU A 87 10.74 13.46 7.08
CA LEU A 87 9.94 14.07 8.14
C LEU A 87 10.30 13.48 9.51
N LEU A 88 10.49 12.17 9.61
CA LEU A 88 10.90 11.52 10.85
C LEU A 88 12.29 11.97 11.31
N ASP A 89 13.25 12.09 10.38
CA ASP A 89 14.60 12.58 10.65
C ASP A 89 14.60 14.01 11.22
N ALA A 90 13.68 14.85 10.77
CA ALA A 90 13.53 16.21 11.29
C ALA A 90 12.88 16.25 12.69
N MET A 91 12.18 15.20 13.10
CA MET A 91 11.40 15.15 14.34
C MET A 91 12.09 14.38 15.48
N ALA A 92 13.11 13.57 15.17
CA ALA A 92 13.80 12.74 16.15
C ALA A 92 15.32 12.94 16.06
N PRO A 93 16.06 12.89 17.19
CA PRO A 93 17.51 13.05 17.19
C PRO A 93 18.25 11.90 16.51
N ARG A 94 17.61 10.74 16.35
CA ARG A 94 18.12 9.58 15.62
C ARG A 94 16.94 8.77 15.09
N VAL A 95 17.02 8.37 13.83
CA VAL A 95 16.10 7.44 13.17
C VAL A 95 16.90 6.27 12.60
N GLU A 96 16.33 5.09 12.66
CA GLU A 96 16.87 3.89 12.04
C GLU A 96 15.80 3.32 11.12
N SER A 97 16.11 3.26 9.82
CA SER A 97 15.23 2.68 8.81
C SER A 97 15.55 1.20 8.65
N VAL A 98 14.54 0.35 8.84
CA VAL A 98 14.61 -1.06 8.46
C VAL A 98 14.17 -1.15 7.00
N PHE A 99 15.12 -1.18 6.08
CA PHE A 99 14.86 -1.55 4.69
C PHE A 99 15.22 -3.03 4.53
N ASP A 100 14.25 -3.85 4.14
CA ASP A 100 14.50 -5.14 3.48
C ASP A 100 14.77 -4.91 1.97
#